data_AF-A0A937GCJ4-F1
#
_entry.id   AF-A0A937GCJ4-F1
#
_cell.length_a   1.000
_cell.length_b   1.000
_cell.length_c   1.000
_cell.angle_alpha   90.00
_cell.angle_beta   90.00
_cell.angle_gamma   90.00
#
_symmetry.space_group_name_H-M   'P 1'
#
loop_
_entity.id
_entity.type
_entity.pdbx_description
1 polymer ?
#
loop_
_entity_poly.entity_id
_entity_poly.type
_entity_poly.pdbx_seq_one_letter_code
_entity_poly.pdbx_strand_id
1 'polypeptide(L)'
;MGGELCSADEVLAEEAVQGTRGEFGSTVELDGVTVTLNSPTVLDSDEPTLRIDIRVENRLTEPLWYAPTDIICAGSPAAGTWDWESTFSPSDEIPSGSYADGYVDLKLPNPDNNDEPPPCDSPAHIVVRPVPDSWDDIGQAVWQIPDDLLMRLNN
;
A
#
# COMPACT_ATOMS: atom_id res chain seq x y z
N MET A 1 8.34 -16.44 31.18
CA MET A 1 7.66 -15.34 30.47
C MET A 1 6.95 -16.01 29.31
N GLY A 2 5.67 -16.33 29.48
CA GLY A 2 4.86 -16.88 28.39
C GLY A 2 4.29 -15.71 27.61
N GLY A 3 4.61 -15.61 26.32
CA GLY A 3 3.95 -14.64 25.45
C GLY A 3 2.47 -14.99 25.33
N GLU A 4 1.60 -13.99 25.39
CA GLU A 4 0.21 -14.14 24.97
C GLU A 4 0.16 -14.62 23.51
N LEU A 5 -0.75 -15.54 23.21
CA LEU A 5 -0.99 -15.98 21.84
C LEU A 5 -1.84 -14.90 21.16
N CYS A 6 -1.29 -14.27 20.11
CA CYS A 6 -2.02 -13.34 19.25
C CYS A 6 -3.05 -14.08 18.38
N SER A 7 -4.04 -13.35 17.86
CA SER A 7 -4.99 -13.90 16.89
C SER A 7 -4.31 -14.15 15.53
N ALA A 8 -4.84 -15.07 14.72
CA ALA A 8 -4.30 -15.32 13.38
C ALA A 8 -4.37 -14.06 12.49
N ASP A 9 -5.44 -13.28 12.61
CA ASP A 9 -5.63 -12.05 11.86
C ASP A 9 -4.60 -10.98 12.23
N GLU A 10 -4.25 -10.88 13.51
CA GLU A 10 -3.20 -10.00 14.01
C GLU A 10 -1.83 -10.41 13.46
N VAL A 11 -1.51 -11.70 13.47
CA VAL A 11 -0.25 -12.22 12.88
C VAL A 11 -0.19 -11.92 11.39
N LEU A 12 -1.27 -12.17 10.65
CA LEU A 12 -1.33 -11.92 9.21
C LEU A 12 -1.20 -10.42 8.88
N ALA A 13 -1.84 -9.54 9.66
CA ALA A 13 -1.72 -8.10 9.49
C ALA A 13 -0.29 -7.62 9.77
N GLU A 14 0.37 -8.15 10.79
CA GLU A 14 1.77 -7.84 11.10
C GLU A 14 2.72 -8.33 10.00
N GLU A 15 2.53 -9.54 9.48
CA GLU A 15 3.30 -10.09 8.36
C GLU A 15 3.11 -9.26 7.09
N ALA A 16 1.89 -8.81 6.81
CA ALA A 16 1.57 -8.06 5.61
C ALA A 16 2.23 -6.66 5.55
N VAL A 17 2.74 -6.15 6.68
CA VAL A 17 3.49 -4.89 6.76
C VAL A 17 4.99 -5.09 7.03
N GLN A 18 5.52 -6.30 6.89
CA GLN A 18 6.97 -6.56 6.98
C GLN A 18 7.66 -6.11 5.69
N GLY A 19 8.47 -5.05 5.75
CA GLY A 19 9.16 -4.54 4.56
C GLY A 19 10.10 -3.39 4.86
N THR A 20 10.67 -2.82 3.80
CA THR A 20 11.55 -1.65 3.90
C THR A 20 10.69 -0.41 4.14
N ARG A 21 10.95 0.27 5.26
CA ARG A 21 10.17 1.44 5.68
C ARG A 21 10.65 2.72 5.00
N GLY A 22 9.70 3.54 4.57
CA GLY A 22 9.94 4.87 4.04
C GLY A 22 9.16 5.95 4.77
N GLU A 23 9.54 7.21 4.51
CA GLU A 23 8.74 8.39 4.85
C GLU A 23 8.11 8.96 3.57
N PHE A 24 6.96 9.64 3.68
CA PHE A 24 6.39 10.30 2.51
C PHE A 24 7.33 11.39 1.98
N GLY A 25 7.45 11.47 0.66
CA GLY A 25 8.41 12.32 -0.03
C GLY A 25 9.82 11.73 -0.11
N SER A 26 10.03 10.50 0.38
CA SER A 26 11.30 9.77 0.25
C SER A 26 11.16 8.56 -0.69
N THR A 27 12.31 8.12 -1.22
CA THR A 27 12.41 6.91 -2.03
C THR A 27 12.83 5.73 -1.16
N VAL A 28 12.08 4.63 -1.25
CA VAL A 28 12.44 3.33 -0.71
C VAL A 28 13.13 2.51 -1.80
N GLU A 29 14.32 2.00 -1.49
CA GLU A 29 15.07 1.10 -2.37
C GLU A 29 14.82 -0.37 -1.98
N LEU A 30 14.42 -1.16 -2.96
CA LEU A 30 14.27 -2.62 -2.92
C LEU A 30 15.32 -3.25 -3.85
N ASP A 31 15.35 -4.59 -3.95
CA ASP A 31 16.28 -5.24 -4.88
C ASP A 31 15.91 -4.92 -6.33
N GLY A 32 16.69 -4.05 -6.97
CA GLY A 32 16.50 -3.62 -8.35
C GLY A 32 15.23 -2.78 -8.62
N VAL A 33 14.49 -2.35 -7.59
CA VAL A 33 13.29 -1.51 -7.74
C VAL A 33 13.34 -0.36 -6.75
N THR A 34 12.86 0.82 -7.15
CA THR A 34 12.66 1.94 -6.22
C THR A 34 11.23 2.42 -6.23
N VAL A 35 10.67 2.69 -5.05
CA VAL A 35 9.30 3.17 -4.90
C VAL A 35 9.32 4.50 -4.15
N THR A 36 8.61 5.50 -4.67
CA THR A 36 8.45 6.80 -4.04
C THR A 36 6.96 7.09 -3.87
N LEU A 37 6.55 7.38 -2.64
CA LEU A 37 5.22 7.91 -2.34
C LEU A 37 5.36 9.35 -1.84
N ASN A 38 4.69 10.30 -2.48
CA ASN A 38 4.65 11.69 -2.03
C ASN A 38 3.45 11.96 -1.12
N SER A 39 3.32 13.20 -0.66
CA SER A 39 2.37 13.63 0.36
C SER A 39 0.94 13.13 0.09
N PRO A 40 0.42 12.24 0.94
CA PRO A 40 -0.92 11.69 0.78
C PRO A 40 -1.99 12.73 1.13
N THR A 41 -3.13 12.67 0.45
CA THR A 41 -4.24 13.59 0.64
C THR A 41 -5.55 12.81 0.71
N VAL A 42 -6.38 13.06 1.73
CA VAL A 42 -7.75 12.56 1.76
C VAL A 42 -8.62 13.44 0.86
N LEU A 43 -9.31 12.82 -0.08
CA LEU A 43 -10.32 13.45 -0.93
C LEU A 43 -11.68 13.43 -0.22
N ASP A 44 -12.34 14.58 -0.20
CA ASP A 44 -13.71 14.70 0.30
C ASP A 44 -14.70 14.24 -0.79
N SER A 45 -14.82 12.93 -0.95
CA SER A 45 -15.81 12.26 -1.81
C SER A 45 -16.93 11.63 -0.96
N ASP A 46 -17.97 11.08 -1.62
CA ASP A 46 -19.05 10.37 -0.92
C ASP A 46 -18.52 9.19 -0.07
N GLU A 47 -17.36 8.63 -0.46
CA GLU A 47 -16.56 7.68 0.32
C GLU A 47 -15.16 8.27 0.52
N PRO A 48 -14.66 8.42 1.76
CA PRO A 48 -13.31 8.92 2.02
C PRO A 48 -12.25 8.11 1.29
N THR A 49 -11.42 8.79 0.49
CA THR A 49 -10.42 8.15 -0.37
C THR A 49 -9.06 8.79 -0.16
N LEU A 50 -8.02 7.96 0.01
CA LEU A 50 -6.65 8.41 0.18
C LEU A 50 -5.94 8.45 -1.18
N ARG A 51 -5.72 9.67 -1.70
CA ARG A 51 -4.92 9.88 -2.91
C ARG A 51 -3.44 10.02 -2.56
N ILE A 52 -2.58 9.27 -3.23
CA ILE A 52 -1.13 9.32 -3.06
C ILE A 52 -0.46 9.40 -4.44
N ASP A 53 0.44 10.36 -4.65
CA ASP A 53 1.30 10.33 -5.84
C ASP A 53 2.37 9.26 -5.67
N ILE A 54 2.45 8.35 -6.64
CA ILE A 54 3.34 7.18 -6.63
C ILE A 54 4.26 7.20 -7.85
N ARG A 55 5.49 6.74 -7.65
CA ARG A 55 6.44 6.44 -8.72
C ARG A 55 7.16 5.13 -8.41
N VAL A 56 7.15 4.20 -9.35
CA VAL A 56 7.88 2.93 -9.30
C VAL A 56 8.88 2.88 -10.44
N GLU A 57 10.17 2.75 -10.13
CA GLU A 57 11.24 2.58 -11.13
C GLU A 57 11.75 1.14 -11.11
N ASN A 58 11.77 0.49 -12.28
CA ASN A 58 12.27 -0.85 -12.47
C ASN A 58 13.70 -0.83 -13.03
N ARG A 59 14.67 -1.24 -12.22
CA ARG A 59 16.10 -1.36 -12.58
C ARG A 59 16.54 -2.82 -12.73
N LEU A 60 15.62 -3.78 -12.60
CA LEU A 60 15.86 -5.19 -12.91
C LEU A 60 16.10 -5.36 -14.40
N THR A 61 16.62 -6.52 -14.79
CA THR A 61 16.80 -6.93 -16.20
C THR A 61 15.51 -7.45 -16.85
N GLU A 62 14.43 -7.60 -16.07
CA GLU A 62 13.13 -8.14 -16.46
C GLU A 62 12.01 -7.15 -16.11
N PRO A 63 10.80 -7.27 -16.68
CA PRO A 63 9.68 -6.39 -16.33
C PRO A 63 9.13 -6.70 -14.93
N LEU A 64 8.48 -5.71 -14.33
CA LEU A 64 7.56 -5.94 -13.21
C LEU A 64 6.19 -6.26 -13.79
N TRP A 65 5.60 -7.38 -13.39
CA TRP A 65 4.30 -7.83 -13.87
C TRP A 65 3.16 -6.98 -13.29
N TYR A 66 3.29 -6.57 -12.02
CA TYR A 66 2.40 -5.62 -11.36
C TYR A 66 3.06 -5.05 -10.08
N ALA A 67 2.50 -3.97 -9.54
CA ALA A 67 2.93 -3.33 -8.30
C ALA A 67 1.69 -2.98 -7.43
N PRO A 68 1.11 -3.97 -6.72
CA PRO A 68 -0.06 -3.79 -5.88
C PRO A 68 0.28 -2.77 -4.81
N THR A 69 -0.68 -1.88 -4.57
CA THR A 69 -0.57 -0.80 -3.60
C THR A 69 -1.82 -0.84 -2.75
N ASP A 70 -1.65 -1.12 -1.46
CA ASP A 70 -2.76 -1.46 -0.57
C ASP A 70 -2.67 -0.67 0.74
N ILE A 71 -3.82 -0.40 1.37
CA ILE A 71 -3.89 0.05 2.77
C ILE A 71 -4.07 -1.16 3.69
N ILE A 72 -3.27 -1.27 4.74
CA ILE A 72 -3.37 -2.33 5.76
C ILE A 72 -3.56 -1.67 7.12
N CYS A 73 -4.68 -1.99 7.78
CA CYS A 73 -5.02 -1.49 9.10
C CYS A 73 -4.55 -2.46 10.19
N ALA A 74 -4.21 -1.94 11.36
CA ALA A 74 -3.92 -2.80 12.51
C ALA A 74 -5.12 -3.71 12.83
N GLY A 75 -4.84 -4.97 13.14
CA GLY A 75 -5.87 -5.96 13.51
C GLY A 75 -6.83 -6.37 12.39
N SER A 76 -6.67 -5.86 11.16
CA SER A 76 -7.48 -6.25 10.00
C SER A 76 -6.66 -7.13 9.06
N PRO A 77 -7.11 -8.36 8.76
CA PRO A 77 -6.47 -9.19 7.74
C PRO A 77 -6.84 -8.75 6.32
N ALA A 78 -7.86 -7.90 6.18
CA ALA A 78 -8.32 -7.37 4.90
C ALA A 78 -7.50 -6.13 4.52
N ALA A 79 -7.05 -6.09 3.27
CA ALA A 79 -6.46 -4.93 2.64
C ALA A 79 -7.54 -3.99 2.08
N GLY A 80 -7.22 -2.70 2.04
CA GLY A 80 -7.97 -1.69 1.32
C GLY A 80 -7.90 -1.91 -0.18
N THR A 81 -8.82 -1.29 -0.91
CA THR A 81 -8.90 -1.46 -2.37
C THR A 81 -8.43 -0.24 -3.11
N TRP A 82 -7.86 -0.48 -4.29
CA TRP A 82 -7.57 0.53 -5.30
C TRP A 82 -8.85 0.99 -5.99
N ASP A 83 -8.99 2.30 -6.20
CA ASP A 83 -10.07 2.89 -6.99
C ASP A 83 -9.68 3.02 -8.47
N TRP A 84 -10.64 2.73 -9.36
CA TRP A 84 -10.49 2.76 -10.80
C TRP A 84 -10.22 4.16 -11.37
N GLU A 85 -10.48 5.22 -10.60
CA GLU A 85 -10.16 6.61 -10.98
C GLU A 85 -8.66 6.95 -10.86
N SER A 86 -7.85 6.03 -10.32
CA SER A 86 -6.39 6.16 -10.27
C SER A 86 -5.75 6.26 -11.66
N THR A 87 -4.66 7.03 -11.78
CA THR A 87 -3.84 7.05 -13.01
C THR A 87 -2.70 6.05 -12.98
N PHE A 88 -2.22 5.70 -11.79
CA PHE A 88 -1.34 4.57 -11.60
C PHE A 88 -2.19 3.29 -11.48
N SER A 89 -2.04 2.39 -12.44
CA SER A 89 -2.67 1.07 -12.41
C SER A 89 -1.72 0.09 -11.71
N PRO A 90 -2.08 -0.45 -10.53
CA PRO A 90 -1.24 -1.41 -9.83
C PRO A 90 -1.06 -2.73 -10.59
N SER A 91 -1.88 -2.99 -11.61
CA SER A 91 -1.86 -4.20 -12.44
C SER A 91 -1.11 -4.04 -13.77
N ASP A 92 -0.59 -2.86 -14.08
CA ASP A 92 0.12 -2.62 -15.33
C ASP A 92 1.58 -3.11 -15.24
N GLU A 93 2.07 -3.66 -16.35
CA GLU A 93 3.47 -4.06 -16.48
C GLU A 93 4.38 -2.82 -16.51
N ILE A 94 5.51 -2.87 -15.78
CA ILE A 94 6.55 -1.85 -15.82
C ILE A 94 7.81 -2.44 -16.47
N PRO A 95 8.13 -2.10 -17.73
CA PRO A 95 9.28 -2.65 -18.44
C PRO A 95 10.62 -2.45 -17.71
N SER A 96 11.57 -3.35 -17.97
CA SER A 96 12.96 -3.24 -17.48
C SER A 96 13.59 -1.91 -17.90
N GLY A 97 14.28 -1.25 -16.96
CA GLY A 97 14.95 0.03 -17.19
C GLY A 97 14.00 1.23 -17.36
N SER A 98 12.74 1.09 -16.93
CA SER A 98 11.70 2.12 -17.08
C SER A 98 11.05 2.48 -15.74
N TYR A 99 10.05 3.35 -15.77
CA TYR A 99 9.26 3.71 -14.60
C TYR A 99 7.79 3.90 -14.96
N ALA A 100 6.92 3.75 -13.96
CA ALA A 100 5.53 4.16 -14.01
C ALA A 100 5.26 5.17 -12.87
N ASP A 101 4.54 6.23 -13.16
CA ASP A 101 4.18 7.28 -12.22
C ASP A 101 2.75 7.78 -12.43
N GLY A 102 2.18 8.35 -11.38
CA GLY A 102 0.82 8.86 -11.38
C GLY A 102 0.33 9.04 -9.95
N TYR A 103 -0.98 8.94 -9.76
CA TYR A 103 -1.59 8.85 -8.45
C TYR A 103 -2.35 7.55 -8.31
N VAL A 104 -2.40 7.06 -7.08
CA VAL A 104 -3.21 5.94 -6.64
C VAL A 104 -4.23 6.43 -5.62
N ASP A 105 -5.48 6.06 -5.84
CA ASP A 105 -6.60 6.32 -4.94
C ASP A 105 -6.92 5.04 -4.18
N LEU A 106 -6.81 5.08 -2.86
CA LEU A 106 -6.96 3.92 -1.98
C LEU A 106 -8.13 4.12 -1.03
N LYS A 107 -8.96 3.08 -0.91
CA LYS A 107 -10.06 3.00 0.05
C LYS A 107 -9.71 2.13 1.23
N LEU A 108 -10.37 2.37 2.36
CA LEU A 108 -10.23 1.53 3.55
C LEU A 108 -10.71 0.09 3.29
N PRO A 109 -10.18 -0.90 4.03
CA PRO A 109 -10.67 -2.27 3.95
C PRO A 109 -12.19 -2.37 4.18
N ASN A 110 -12.90 -3.03 3.26
CA ASN A 110 -14.34 -3.27 3.37
C ASN A 110 -14.67 -4.71 2.94
N PRO A 111 -14.32 -5.72 3.75
CA PRO A 111 -14.42 -7.13 3.35
C PRO A 111 -15.85 -7.57 3.03
N ASP A 112 -16.84 -6.94 3.65
CA ASP A 112 -18.26 -7.26 3.46
C ASP A 112 -18.93 -6.41 2.36
N ASN A 113 -18.20 -5.48 1.73
CA ASN A 113 -18.74 -4.48 0.80
C ASN A 113 -19.98 -3.76 1.37
N ASN A 114 -19.93 -3.39 2.65
CA ASN A 114 -20.99 -2.63 3.29
C ASN A 114 -20.99 -1.17 2.78
N ASP A 115 -22.14 -0.52 2.78
CA ASP A 115 -22.26 0.89 2.36
C ASP A 115 -21.42 1.85 3.25
N GLU A 116 -21.13 1.46 4.50
CA GLU A 116 -20.22 2.17 5.41
C GLU A 116 -19.07 1.23 5.79
N PRO A 117 -17.83 1.47 5.32
CA PRO A 117 -16.68 0.64 5.67
C PRO A 117 -16.36 0.78 7.16
N PRO A 118 -15.90 -0.29 7.83
CA PRO A 118 -15.45 -0.17 9.22
C PRO A 118 -14.27 0.80 9.31
N PRO A 119 -14.14 1.54 10.43
CA PRO A 119 -12.98 2.41 10.64
C PRO A 119 -11.69 1.59 10.68
N CYS A 120 -10.63 2.18 10.16
CA CYS A 120 -9.29 1.62 10.15
C CYS A 120 -8.53 1.96 11.44
N ASP A 121 -8.08 0.94 12.16
CA ASP A 121 -7.31 1.10 13.39
C ASP A 121 -5.84 1.45 13.12
N SER A 122 -5.27 2.27 14.00
CA SER A 122 -3.84 2.65 13.99
C SER A 122 -2.98 1.59 14.70
N PRO A 123 -1.75 1.30 14.21
CA PRO A 123 -1.12 1.87 13.03
C PRO A 123 -1.68 1.31 11.72
N ALA A 124 -1.94 2.21 10.76
CA ALA A 124 -2.28 1.85 9.38
C ALA A 124 -1.10 2.13 8.45
N HIS A 125 -0.95 1.31 7.41
CA HIS A 125 0.17 1.38 6.49
C HIS A 125 -0.29 1.34 5.04
N ILE A 126 0.45 2.03 4.16
CA ILE A 126 0.43 1.77 2.72
C ILE A 126 1.57 0.81 2.42
N VAL A 127 1.26 -0.25 1.69
CA VAL A 127 2.22 -1.27 1.27
C VAL A 127 2.24 -1.33 -0.25
N VAL A 128 3.43 -1.20 -0.84
CA VAL A 128 3.67 -1.39 -2.28
C VAL A 128 4.49 -2.66 -2.46
N ARG A 129 4.01 -3.59 -3.29
CA ARG A 129 4.61 -4.91 -3.49
C ARG A 129 5.01 -5.18 -4.94
N PRO A 130 6.09 -4.57 -5.48
CA PRO A 130 6.50 -4.81 -6.85
C PRO A 130 6.76 -6.30 -7.08
N VAL A 131 6.17 -6.89 -8.12
CA VAL A 131 6.32 -8.31 -8.46
C VAL A 131 7.03 -8.45 -9.80
N PRO A 132 8.27 -8.97 -9.85
CA PRO A 132 8.95 -9.26 -11.10
C PRO A 132 8.33 -10.47 -11.82
N ASP A 133 8.54 -10.58 -13.13
CA ASP A 133 8.04 -11.72 -13.93
C ASP A 133 8.58 -13.09 -13.45
N SER A 134 9.78 -13.11 -12.88
CA SER A 134 10.40 -14.27 -12.21
C SER A 134 9.69 -14.74 -10.95
N TRP A 135 8.84 -13.90 -10.33
CA TRP A 135 8.25 -14.10 -9.00
C TRP A 135 9.27 -14.18 -7.86
N ASP A 136 10.50 -13.71 -8.09
CA ASP A 136 11.49 -13.58 -7.03
C ASP A 136 11.03 -12.56 -5.99
N ASP A 137 11.29 -12.85 -4.70
CA ASP A 137 10.99 -11.92 -3.61
C ASP A 137 12.05 -10.81 -3.56
N ILE A 138 11.65 -9.63 -4.02
CA ILE A 138 12.46 -8.41 -3.98
C ILE A 138 12.09 -7.51 -2.78
N GLY A 139 11.22 -7.99 -1.90
CA GLY A 139 10.69 -7.27 -0.76
C GLY A 139 9.52 -6.34 -1.10
N GLN A 140 9.06 -5.62 -0.08
CA GLN A 140 7.98 -4.65 -0.19
C GLN A 140 8.33 -3.34 0.50
N ALA A 141 7.75 -2.25 0.03
CA ALA A 141 7.95 -0.93 0.59
C ALA A 141 6.74 -0.52 1.44
N VAL A 142 6.99 0.05 2.62
CA VAL A 142 5.96 0.28 3.64
C VAL A 142 6.03 1.70 4.18
N TRP A 143 4.88 2.39 4.22
CA TRP A 143 4.74 3.73 4.80
C TRP A 143 3.64 3.72 5.85
N GLN A 144 3.92 4.25 7.04
CA GLN A 144 2.89 4.44 8.05
C GLN A 144 2.04 5.67 7.72
N ILE A 145 0.71 5.51 7.69
CA ILE A 145 -0.24 6.62 7.53
C ILE A 145 -0.24 7.44 8.83
N PRO A 146 -0.06 8.77 8.78
CA PRO A 146 -0.13 9.62 9.96
C PRO A 146 -1.52 9.56 10.61
N ASP A 147 -1.58 9.55 11.95
CA ASP A 147 -2.85 9.40 12.68
C ASP A 147 -3.87 10.50 12.33
N ASP A 148 -3.42 11.74 12.08
CA ASP A 148 -4.29 12.84 11.68
C ASP A 148 -4.93 12.62 10.30
N LEU A 149 -4.18 12.00 9.39
CA LEU A 149 -4.68 11.64 8.07
C LEU A 149 -5.61 10.43 8.13
N LEU A 150 -5.27 9.43 8.95
CA LEU A 150 -6.10 8.27 9.19
C LEU A 150 -7.44 8.66 9.83
N MET A 151 -7.42 9.59 10.80
CA MET A 151 -8.62 10.16 11.39
C MET A 151 -9.51 10.82 10.33
N ARG A 152 -8.93 11.57 9.38
CA ARG A 152 -9.71 12.17 8.28
C ARG A 152 -10.28 11.13 7.33
N LEU A 153 -9.57 10.02 7.10
CA LEU A 153 -10.01 8.94 6.24
C LEU A 153 -11.13 8.10 6.87
N ASN A 154 -11.22 8.05 8.20
CA ASN A 154 -12.26 7.35 8.95
C ASN A 154 -13.56 8.17 9.15
N ASN A 155 -13.63 9.43 8.72
CA ASN A 155 -14.78 10.33 8.91
C ASN A 155 -15.39 10.74 7.57
#